data_AF-A0A9D8VDJ8-F1
#
_entry.id   AF-A0A9D8VDJ8-F1
#
_cell.length_a   1.000
_cell.length_b   1.000
_cell.length_c   1.000
_cell.angle_alpha   90.00
_cell.angle_beta   90.00
_cell.angle_gamma   90.00
#
_symmetry.space_group_name_H-M   'P 1'
#
loop_
_entity.id
_entity.type
_entity.pdbx_description
1 polymer ?
#
loop_
_entity_poly.entity_id
_entity_poly.type
_entity_poly.pdbx_seq_one_letter_code
_entity_poly.pdbx_strand_id
1 'polypeptide(L)'
;MINGVYIGQTVKRAQDRWKEHVRAAGDFSRRSKGNGALYEVIRAFGPDGFVVEEVAEADTQAELNALETRFIKEYDSVENGLNRVAAPSTRRDLAEAGTITIRDEAFSYSSKADLCRQLEVSYSTLQHWLGKGLSLEKASEQALRAREDTEGEFEVFRKRYRSYTELAADKKLNRHGLSGRQIAARVRSGMTIREAVSTPKRPKGISVEVEVGGEQRTFDNAAEAYRKLSADRTLPAYSAVIQRLEAGETAEEAFGLAPRPWMAKHGDVLALVEEEGYQLLGELKPWSQPVVVEHTKEVFASKKAFAREFGLEYTEVARKLKAGASVFDLLRESGHID
;
A
#
# COMPACT_ATOMS: atom_id res chain seq x y z
N MET A 1 -39.35 9.04 -5.20
CA MET A 1 -39.62 7.78 -4.47
C MET A 1 -38.58 6.79 -4.95
N ILE A 2 -37.70 6.27 -4.08
CA ILE A 2 -36.73 5.24 -4.50
C ILE A 2 -37.51 3.92 -4.54
N ASN A 3 -37.89 3.46 -5.73
CA ASN A 3 -38.52 2.15 -5.93
C ASN A 3 -37.42 1.13 -6.20
N GLY A 4 -36.69 0.71 -5.16
CA GLY A 4 -35.64 -0.30 -5.28
C GLY A 4 -35.96 -1.51 -4.40
N VAL A 5 -35.76 -2.71 -4.93
CA VAL A 5 -35.96 -3.98 -4.21
C VAL A 5 -34.61 -4.53 -3.75
N TYR A 6 -34.59 -5.18 -2.58
CA TYR A 6 -33.47 -5.99 -2.11
C TYR A 6 -33.89 -7.45 -2.06
N ILE A 7 -33.14 -8.33 -2.71
CA ILE A 7 -33.30 -9.78 -2.64
C ILE A 7 -32.15 -10.35 -1.81
N GLY A 8 -32.46 -11.13 -0.79
CA GLY A 8 -31.45 -11.81 0.02
C GLY A 8 -31.96 -13.13 0.55
N GLN A 9 -31.03 -14.06 0.80
CA GLN A 9 -31.36 -15.35 1.40
C GLN A 9 -31.12 -15.40 2.92
N THR A 10 -31.84 -16.31 3.59
CA THR A 10 -31.69 -16.58 5.02
C THR A 10 -32.18 -17.99 5.36
N VAL A 11 -31.55 -18.62 6.37
CA VAL A 11 -32.02 -19.87 6.99
C VAL A 11 -32.87 -19.62 8.25
N LYS A 12 -32.97 -18.36 8.66
CA LYS A 12 -33.84 -17.86 9.73
C LYS A 12 -35.07 -17.20 9.12
N ARG A 13 -36.10 -16.94 9.94
CA ARG A 13 -37.27 -16.15 9.53
C ARG A 13 -36.86 -14.79 8.92
N ALA A 14 -37.53 -14.36 7.86
CA ALA A 14 -37.24 -13.12 7.14
C ALA A 14 -37.16 -11.89 8.06
N GLN A 15 -38.06 -11.79 9.05
CA GLN A 15 -38.10 -10.71 10.03
C GLN A 15 -36.85 -10.65 10.92
N ASP A 16 -36.26 -11.79 11.28
CA ASP A 16 -35.05 -11.79 12.09
C ASP A 16 -33.84 -11.39 11.26
N ARG A 17 -33.79 -11.83 9.99
CA ARG A 17 -32.77 -11.38 9.04
C ARG A 17 -32.86 -9.86 8.80
N TRP A 18 -34.07 -9.32 8.71
CA TRP A 18 -34.28 -7.88 8.58
C TRP A 18 -33.72 -7.11 9.78
N LYS A 19 -34.00 -7.56 11.01
CA LYS A 19 -33.43 -6.93 12.23
C LYS A 19 -31.89 -6.91 12.21
N GLU A 20 -31.25 -7.95 11.66
CA GLU A 20 -29.80 -7.96 11.49
C GLU A 20 -29.33 -6.86 10.52
N HIS A 21 -30.01 -6.67 9.39
CA HIS A 21 -29.71 -5.60 8.44
C HIS A 21 -29.90 -4.20 9.07
N VAL A 22 -30.99 -3.98 9.80
CA VAL A 22 -31.25 -2.71 10.50
C VAL A 22 -30.15 -2.40 11.52
N ARG A 23 -29.77 -3.38 12.35
CA ARG A 23 -28.66 -3.22 13.31
C ARG A 23 -27.33 -2.93 12.62
N ALA A 24 -27.03 -3.64 11.53
CA ALA A 24 -25.80 -3.43 10.77
C ALA A 24 -25.74 -2.05 10.11
N ALA A 25 -26.88 -1.51 9.67
CA ALA A 25 -26.96 -0.18 9.06
C ALA A 25 -26.60 0.95 10.05
N GLY A 26 -26.85 0.76 11.36
CA GLY A 26 -26.57 1.74 12.42
C GLY A 26 -25.12 1.80 12.92
N ASP A 27 -24.25 0.88 12.49
CA ASP A 27 -22.84 0.86 12.90
C ASP A 27 -21.96 1.76 12.01
N PHE A 28 -21.74 3.01 12.44
CA PHE A 28 -20.90 3.99 11.73
C PHE A 28 -19.39 3.68 11.79
N SER A 29 -18.95 2.80 12.69
CA SER A 29 -17.53 2.44 12.85
C SER A 29 -17.04 1.54 11.70
N ARG A 30 -17.96 0.82 11.07
CA ARG A 30 -17.72 0.14 9.80
C ARG A 30 -17.81 1.17 8.67
N ARG A 31 -16.73 1.93 8.45
CA ARG A 31 -16.37 2.41 7.11
C ARG A 31 -16.01 1.18 6.27
N SER A 32 -16.99 0.32 5.98
CA SER A 32 -16.77 -0.89 5.20
C SER A 32 -16.52 -0.49 3.76
N LYS A 33 -15.32 -0.80 3.28
CA LYS A 33 -15.10 -1.09 1.86
C LYS A 33 -16.29 -1.91 1.35
N GLY A 34 -17.14 -1.30 0.53
CA GLY A 34 -18.28 -1.95 -0.11
C GLY A 34 -19.61 -1.90 0.65
N ASN A 35 -20.00 -0.77 1.26
CA ASN A 35 -21.39 -0.58 1.69
C ASN A 35 -22.33 -0.66 0.46
N GLY A 36 -23.30 -1.58 0.47
CA GLY A 36 -24.32 -1.69 -0.58
C GLY A 36 -25.43 -0.66 -0.38
N ALA A 37 -26.12 -0.32 -1.48
CA ALA A 37 -27.21 0.67 -1.53
C ALA A 37 -28.27 0.46 -0.43
N LEU A 38 -28.60 -0.80 -0.07
CA LEU A 38 -29.56 -1.11 0.99
C LEU A 38 -29.29 -0.37 2.31
N TYR A 39 -28.05 -0.39 2.84
CA TYR A 39 -27.76 0.19 4.15
C TYR A 39 -27.82 1.72 4.15
N GLU A 40 -27.54 2.34 2.99
CA GLU A 40 -27.68 3.77 2.82
C GLU A 40 -29.16 4.18 2.81
N VAL A 41 -30.00 3.42 2.11
CA VAL A 41 -31.44 3.67 2.08
C VAL A 41 -32.09 3.43 3.45
N ILE A 42 -31.72 2.37 4.18
CA ILE A 42 -32.18 2.14 5.56
C ILE A 42 -31.82 3.32 6.47
N ARG A 43 -30.61 3.87 6.36
CA ARG A 43 -30.21 5.03 7.15
C ARG A 43 -30.97 6.30 6.77
N ALA A 44 -31.24 6.51 5.48
CA ALA A 44 -31.88 7.72 4.99
C ALA A 44 -33.39 7.75 5.27
N PHE A 45 -34.08 6.61 5.12
CA PHE A 45 -35.55 6.53 5.21
C PHE A 45 -36.06 5.86 6.48
N GLY A 46 -35.16 5.26 7.27
CA GLY A 46 -35.52 4.47 8.44
C GLY A 46 -36.02 3.06 8.08
N PRO A 47 -36.04 2.15 9.06
CA PRO A 47 -36.46 0.76 8.85
C PRO A 47 -37.96 0.63 8.53
N ASP A 48 -38.78 1.57 9.00
CA ASP A 48 -40.24 1.54 8.82
C ASP A 48 -40.68 1.87 7.38
N GLY A 49 -39.76 2.39 6.55
CA GLY A 49 -40.00 2.65 5.12
C GLY A 49 -39.93 1.41 4.23
N PHE A 50 -39.71 0.21 4.79
CA PHE A 50 -39.53 -1.03 4.04
C PHE A 50 -40.67 -2.01 4.30
N VAL A 51 -41.08 -2.71 3.24
CA VAL A 51 -41.93 -3.90 3.32
C VAL A 51 -41.04 -5.12 3.19
N VAL A 52 -41.16 -6.06 4.13
CA VAL A 52 -40.35 -7.29 4.18
C VAL A 52 -41.27 -8.48 4.03
N GLU A 53 -41.07 -9.24 2.94
CA GLU A 53 -41.86 -10.41 2.59
C GLU A 53 -40.98 -11.61 2.26
N GLU A 54 -41.51 -12.81 2.47
CA GLU A 54 -40.89 -14.06 2.04
C GLU A 54 -41.44 -14.41 0.65
N VAL A 55 -40.55 -14.50 -0.33
CA VAL A 55 -40.93 -14.68 -1.75
C VAL A 55 -40.83 -16.14 -2.21
N ALA A 56 -40.03 -16.96 -1.53
CA ALA A 56 -39.92 -18.39 -1.77
C ALA A 56 -39.23 -19.10 -0.60
N GLU A 57 -39.46 -20.40 -0.50
CA GLU A 57 -38.79 -21.33 0.40
C GLU A 57 -38.04 -22.43 -0.37
N ALA A 58 -37.04 -23.03 0.26
CA ALA A 58 -36.27 -24.14 -0.31
C ALA A 58 -35.78 -25.08 0.79
N ASP A 59 -35.70 -26.37 0.47
CA ASP A 59 -35.24 -27.42 1.39
C ASP A 59 -33.71 -27.54 1.42
N THR A 60 -33.04 -27.08 0.36
CA THR A 60 -31.59 -27.16 0.22
C THR A 60 -30.94 -25.79 -0.01
N GLN A 61 -29.70 -25.64 0.45
CA GLN A 61 -28.90 -24.43 0.21
C GLN A 61 -28.63 -24.20 -1.28
N ALA A 62 -28.57 -25.27 -2.08
CA ALA A 62 -28.36 -25.19 -3.53
C ALA A 62 -29.58 -24.57 -4.23
N GLU A 63 -30.78 -25.00 -3.87
CA GLU A 63 -32.03 -24.43 -4.36
C GLU A 63 -32.20 -22.99 -3.87
N LEU A 64 -31.86 -22.69 -2.61
CA LEU A 64 -31.93 -21.33 -2.07
C LEU A 64 -31.04 -20.35 -2.84
N ASN A 65 -29.82 -20.78 -3.21
CA ASN A 65 -28.92 -19.98 -4.06
C ASN A 65 -29.48 -19.78 -5.48
N ALA A 66 -30.10 -20.82 -6.05
CA ALA A 66 -30.71 -20.75 -7.38
C ALA A 66 -31.91 -19.80 -7.39
N LEU A 67 -32.74 -19.83 -6.34
CA LEU A 67 -33.86 -18.93 -6.14
C LEU A 67 -33.41 -17.48 -5.93
N GLU A 68 -32.39 -17.23 -5.08
CA GLU A 68 -31.82 -15.90 -4.90
C GLU A 68 -31.33 -15.32 -6.24
N THR A 69 -30.61 -16.13 -7.02
CA THR A 69 -30.12 -15.73 -8.35
C THR A 69 -31.28 -15.43 -9.31
N ARG A 70 -32.29 -16.28 -9.32
CA ARG A 70 -33.49 -16.09 -10.15
C ARG A 70 -34.20 -14.79 -9.80
N PHE A 71 -34.49 -14.55 -8.52
CA PHE A 71 -35.23 -13.36 -8.09
C PHE A 71 -34.43 -12.07 -8.23
N ILE A 72 -33.11 -12.09 -8.00
CA ILE A 72 -32.26 -10.92 -8.29
C ILE A 72 -32.38 -10.51 -9.76
N LYS A 73 -32.42 -11.49 -10.67
CA LYS A 73 -32.58 -11.24 -12.10
C LYS A 73 -34.01 -10.83 -12.47
N GLU A 74 -35.00 -11.48 -11.88
CA GLU A 74 -36.42 -11.24 -12.14
C GLU A 74 -36.84 -9.83 -11.72
N TYR A 75 -36.34 -9.35 -10.58
CA TYR A 75 -36.62 -8.01 -10.03
C TYR A 75 -35.57 -6.95 -10.40
N ASP A 76 -34.59 -7.31 -11.22
CA ASP A 76 -33.45 -6.45 -11.59
C ASP A 76 -32.85 -5.68 -10.40
N SER A 77 -32.65 -6.41 -9.30
CA SER A 77 -32.39 -5.79 -8.01
C SER A 77 -30.97 -5.24 -7.85
N VAL A 78 -30.12 -5.40 -8.88
CA VAL A 78 -28.74 -4.90 -8.95
C VAL A 78 -28.64 -3.59 -9.70
N GLU A 79 -29.18 -3.50 -10.93
CA GLU A 79 -29.12 -2.26 -11.71
C GLU A 79 -30.16 -1.24 -11.23
N ASN A 80 -31.38 -1.72 -10.94
CA ASN A 80 -32.52 -0.90 -10.54
C ASN A 80 -32.98 -1.14 -9.08
N GLY A 81 -32.17 -1.82 -8.27
CA GLY A 81 -32.49 -2.14 -6.89
C GLY A 81 -31.42 -1.82 -5.87
N LEU A 82 -31.44 -2.55 -4.75
CA LEU A 82 -30.62 -2.31 -3.57
C LEU A 82 -29.53 -3.37 -3.37
N ASN A 83 -29.47 -4.40 -4.23
CA ASN A 83 -28.39 -5.38 -4.24
C ASN A 83 -27.12 -4.76 -4.86
N ARG A 84 -25.97 -4.97 -4.22
CA ARG A 84 -24.69 -4.41 -4.71
C ARG A 84 -24.07 -5.23 -5.85
N VAL A 85 -24.29 -6.53 -5.82
CA VAL A 85 -23.70 -7.52 -6.72
C VAL A 85 -24.74 -8.60 -6.99
N ALA A 86 -24.62 -9.28 -8.13
CA ALA A 86 -25.33 -10.55 -8.36
C ALA A 86 -25.01 -11.54 -7.23
N ALA A 87 -25.93 -12.48 -6.96
CA ALA A 87 -25.80 -13.46 -5.88
C ALA A 87 -24.36 -14.01 -5.82
N PRO A 88 -23.70 -14.00 -4.64
CA PRO A 88 -22.34 -14.51 -4.55
C PRO A 88 -22.35 -15.98 -4.92
N SER A 89 -21.82 -16.30 -6.09
CA SER A 89 -21.54 -17.65 -6.56
C SER A 89 -20.36 -18.25 -5.79
N THR A 90 -20.33 -18.10 -4.46
CA THR A 90 -19.45 -18.92 -3.64
C THR A 90 -20.06 -20.31 -3.61
N ARG A 91 -19.81 -21.09 -4.67
CA ARG A 91 -19.57 -22.52 -4.50
C ARG A 91 -18.48 -22.62 -3.46
N ARG A 92 -18.86 -22.85 -2.21
CA ARG A 92 -18.00 -23.63 -1.33
C ARG A 92 -18.19 -25.05 -1.85
N ASP A 93 -17.41 -25.40 -2.87
CA ASP A 93 -17.18 -26.80 -3.17
C ASP A 93 -16.69 -27.38 -1.83
N LEU A 94 -17.55 -28.15 -1.15
CA LEU A 94 -17.13 -28.97 -0.03
C LEU A 94 -16.08 -29.88 -0.65
N ALA A 95 -14.80 -29.58 -0.41
CA ALA A 95 -13.69 -30.34 -0.97
C ALA A 95 -13.94 -31.82 -0.67
N GLU A 96 -14.04 -32.60 -1.75
CA GLU A 96 -14.45 -34.00 -1.75
C GLU A 96 -13.62 -34.78 -0.74
N ALA A 97 -14.32 -35.51 0.12
CA ALA A 97 -13.67 -36.54 0.92
C ALA A 97 -12.95 -37.48 -0.05
N GLY A 98 -11.71 -37.85 0.28
CA GLY A 98 -10.87 -38.60 -0.64
C GLY A 98 -9.74 -39.32 0.06
N THR A 99 -9.00 -40.08 -0.73
CA THR A 99 -7.79 -40.77 -0.30
C THR A 99 -6.61 -40.19 -1.06
N ILE A 100 -5.50 -39.94 -0.36
CA ILE A 100 -4.23 -39.56 -0.98
C ILE A 100 -3.11 -40.43 -0.44
N THR A 101 -2.06 -40.61 -1.23
CA THR A 101 -0.86 -41.33 -0.80
C THR A 101 0.27 -40.35 -0.56
N ILE A 102 0.86 -40.36 0.63
CA ILE A 102 2.00 -39.54 1.00
C ILE A 102 3.08 -40.47 1.55
N ARG A 103 4.28 -40.47 0.95
CA ARG A 103 5.41 -41.34 1.37
C ARG A 103 5.01 -42.81 1.52
N ASP A 104 4.28 -43.34 0.54
CA ASP A 104 3.78 -44.72 0.48
C ASP A 104 2.73 -45.10 1.56
N GLU A 105 2.24 -44.12 2.33
CA GLU A 105 1.13 -44.28 3.27
C GLU A 105 -0.17 -43.65 2.72
N ALA A 106 -1.27 -44.38 2.82
CA ALA A 106 -2.58 -43.92 2.35
C ALA A 106 -3.35 -43.21 3.48
N PHE A 107 -3.76 -41.97 3.24
CA PHE A 107 -4.55 -41.15 4.15
C PHE A 107 -5.93 -40.91 3.60
N SER A 108 -6.96 -41.26 4.37
CA SER A 108 -8.36 -40.93 4.09
C SER A 108 -8.72 -39.65 4.83
N TYR A 109 -9.28 -38.66 4.13
CA TYR A 109 -9.66 -37.38 4.74
C TYR A 109 -11.08 -36.97 4.34
N SER A 110 -11.79 -36.39 5.30
CA SER A 110 -13.11 -35.78 5.11
C SER A 110 -13.04 -34.33 4.64
N SER A 111 -11.89 -33.68 4.86
CA SER A 111 -11.60 -32.31 4.46
C SER A 111 -10.09 -32.05 4.50
N LYS A 112 -9.64 -30.96 3.88
CA LYS A 112 -8.25 -30.50 4.00
C LYS A 112 -7.83 -30.26 5.45
N ALA A 113 -8.75 -29.78 6.29
CA ALA A 113 -8.47 -29.53 7.71
C ALA A 113 -8.31 -30.84 8.50
N ASP A 114 -9.10 -31.85 8.18
CA ASP A 114 -8.98 -33.20 8.73
C ASP A 114 -7.63 -33.82 8.35
N LEU A 115 -7.27 -33.75 7.06
CA LEU A 115 -5.96 -34.18 6.58
C LEU A 115 -4.81 -33.47 7.32
N CYS A 116 -4.90 -32.14 7.52
CA CYS A 116 -3.89 -31.40 8.28
C CYS A 116 -3.75 -31.88 9.73
N ARG A 117 -4.85 -32.27 10.39
CA ARG A 117 -4.80 -32.80 11.77
C ARG A 117 -4.13 -34.16 11.80
N GLN A 118 -4.48 -35.05 10.86
CA GLN A 118 -3.87 -36.39 10.76
C GLN A 118 -2.36 -36.31 10.50
N LEU A 119 -1.94 -35.37 9.64
CA LEU A 119 -0.54 -35.13 9.33
C LEU A 119 0.18 -34.23 10.36
N GLU A 120 -0.55 -33.72 11.36
CA GLU A 120 -0.08 -32.72 12.33
C GLU A 120 0.66 -31.53 11.68
N VAL A 121 0.12 -31.01 10.58
CA VAL A 121 0.64 -29.82 9.89
C VAL A 121 -0.34 -28.66 9.98
N SER A 122 0.16 -27.43 9.96
CA SER A 122 -0.72 -26.26 9.94
C SER A 122 -1.47 -26.16 8.61
N TYR A 123 -2.78 -25.86 8.70
CA TYR A 123 -3.62 -25.58 7.53
C TYR A 123 -3.07 -24.43 6.67
N SER A 124 -2.47 -23.41 7.30
CA SER A 124 -1.87 -22.28 6.58
C SER A 124 -0.68 -22.71 5.72
N THR A 125 0.11 -23.68 6.19
CA THR A 125 1.26 -24.23 5.46
C THR A 125 0.78 -25.04 4.26
N LEU A 126 -0.22 -25.90 4.43
CA LEU A 126 -0.82 -26.65 3.33
C LEU A 126 -1.40 -25.70 2.26
N GLN A 127 -2.16 -24.69 2.69
CA GLN A 127 -2.79 -23.72 1.79
C GLN A 127 -1.76 -22.87 1.03
N HIS A 128 -0.62 -22.54 1.65
CA HIS A 128 0.49 -21.85 0.98
C HIS A 128 0.97 -22.62 -0.25
N TRP A 129 1.21 -23.92 -0.10
CA TRP A 129 1.69 -24.79 -1.18
C TRP A 129 0.61 -25.06 -2.24
N LEU A 130 -0.65 -25.25 -1.84
CA LEU A 130 -1.76 -25.33 -2.79
C LEU A 130 -1.90 -24.04 -3.62
N GLY A 131 -1.71 -22.87 -3.01
CA GLY A 131 -1.71 -21.58 -3.70
C GLY A 131 -0.57 -21.41 -4.71
N LYS A 132 0.48 -22.25 -4.64
CA LYS A 132 1.54 -22.33 -5.65
C LYS A 132 1.21 -23.28 -6.81
N GLY A 133 0.00 -23.85 -6.83
CA GLY A 133 -0.46 -24.76 -7.89
C GLY A 133 -0.02 -26.21 -7.71
N LEU A 134 0.45 -26.61 -6.52
CA LEU A 134 0.79 -28.00 -6.22
C LEU A 134 -0.47 -28.85 -6.03
N SER A 135 -0.38 -30.15 -6.38
CA SER A 135 -1.42 -31.13 -6.03
C SER A 135 -1.52 -31.30 -4.52
N LEU A 136 -2.66 -31.80 -4.02
CA LEU A 136 -2.86 -31.99 -2.58
C LEU A 136 -1.82 -32.93 -1.95
N GLU A 137 -1.43 -33.99 -2.66
CA GLU A 137 -0.35 -34.91 -2.26
C GLU A 137 0.99 -34.18 -2.11
N LYS A 138 1.44 -33.50 -3.17
CA LYS A 138 2.73 -32.78 -3.15
C LYS A 138 2.72 -31.64 -2.14
N ALA A 139 1.61 -30.92 -2.00
CA ALA A 139 1.46 -29.85 -1.03
C ALA A 139 1.53 -30.38 0.41
N SER A 140 0.92 -31.54 0.68
CA SER A 140 0.98 -32.21 1.98
C SER A 140 2.39 -32.71 2.29
N GLU A 141 3.09 -33.27 1.30
CA GLU A 141 4.48 -33.68 1.46
C GLU A 141 5.40 -32.48 1.78
N GLN A 142 5.24 -31.36 1.07
CA GLN A 142 6.00 -30.13 1.35
C GLN A 142 5.66 -29.54 2.73
N ALA A 143 4.42 -29.65 3.17
CA ALA A 143 4.02 -29.23 4.51
C ALA A 143 4.69 -30.08 5.60
N LEU A 144 4.81 -31.40 5.39
CA LEU A 144 5.53 -32.30 6.30
C LEU A 144 7.02 -31.98 6.35
N ARG A 145 7.68 -31.79 5.20
CA ARG A 145 9.10 -31.39 5.15
C ARG A 145 9.34 -30.07 5.89
N ALA A 146 8.47 -29.08 5.66
CA ALA A 146 8.57 -27.79 6.35
C ALA A 146 8.42 -27.94 7.88
N ARG A 147 7.59 -28.87 8.36
CA ARG A 147 7.47 -29.20 9.78
C ARG A 147 8.78 -29.80 10.31
N GLU A 148 9.31 -30.81 9.63
CA GLU A 148 10.57 -31.48 9.99
C GLU A 148 11.74 -30.50 10.07
N ASP A 149 11.85 -29.57 9.10
CA ASP A 149 12.87 -28.52 9.09
C ASP A 149 12.72 -27.53 10.27
N THR A 150 11.52 -27.36 10.80
CA THR A 150 11.26 -26.53 11.99
C THR A 150 11.38 -27.28 13.31
N GLU A 151 11.36 -28.61 13.31
CA GLU A 151 11.55 -29.47 14.49
C GLU A 151 13.04 -29.69 14.78
N GLY A 152 13.75 -28.59 15.05
CA GLY A 152 15.14 -28.61 15.49
C GLY A 152 15.29 -27.92 16.83
N GLU A 153 15.72 -28.65 17.86
CA GLU A 153 16.26 -28.02 19.06
C GLU A 153 17.66 -27.48 18.75
N PHE A 154 17.93 -26.24 19.16
CA PHE A 154 19.26 -25.64 19.06
C PHE A 154 19.71 -25.10 20.42
N GLU A 155 21.03 -25.13 20.64
CA GLU A 155 21.62 -24.72 21.91
C GLU A 155 22.19 -23.29 21.86
N VAL A 156 21.81 -22.47 22.84
CA VAL A 156 22.33 -21.10 23.02
C VAL A 156 22.74 -20.93 24.49
N PHE A 157 24.00 -20.62 24.74
CA PHE A 157 24.57 -20.46 26.09
C PHE A 157 24.18 -21.59 27.07
N ARG A 158 24.27 -22.86 26.64
CA ARG A 158 23.94 -24.07 27.43
C ARG A 158 22.46 -24.31 27.72
N LYS A 159 21.56 -23.58 27.05
CA LYS A 159 20.12 -23.82 27.08
C LYS A 159 19.63 -24.24 25.71
N ARG A 160 18.69 -25.18 25.67
CA ARG A 160 18.06 -25.67 24.43
C ARG A 160 16.76 -24.91 24.18
N TYR A 161 16.51 -24.58 22.93
CA TYR A 161 15.32 -23.89 22.47
C TYR A 161 14.78 -24.58 21.22
N ARG A 162 13.47 -24.63 21.08
CA ARG A 162 12.77 -25.18 19.91
C ARG A 162 12.51 -24.14 18.83
N SER A 163 12.60 -22.85 19.17
CA SER A 163 12.40 -21.77 18.21
C SER A 163 13.11 -20.48 18.60
N TYR A 164 13.37 -19.61 17.61
CA TYR A 164 13.86 -18.27 17.89
C TYR A 164 12.88 -17.40 18.69
N THR A 165 11.58 -17.73 18.64
CA THR A 165 10.55 -17.05 19.44
C THR A 165 10.68 -17.40 20.91
N GLU A 166 10.93 -18.67 21.22
CA GLU A 166 11.21 -19.14 22.58
C GLU A 166 12.52 -18.52 23.12
N LEU A 167 13.58 -18.50 22.31
CA LEU A 167 14.82 -17.81 22.64
C LEU A 167 14.59 -16.32 22.90
N ALA A 168 13.77 -15.65 22.08
CA ALA A 168 13.45 -14.24 22.25
C ALA A 168 12.67 -13.96 23.56
N ALA A 169 11.93 -14.93 24.08
CA ALA A 169 11.21 -14.80 25.35
C ALA A 169 12.15 -14.87 26.57
N ASP A 170 13.34 -15.48 26.45
CA ASP A 170 14.33 -15.51 27.53
C ASP A 170 15.00 -14.13 27.68
N LYS A 171 14.43 -13.30 28.57
CA LYS A 171 14.94 -11.95 28.88
C LYS A 171 16.37 -11.93 29.42
N LYS A 172 16.89 -13.04 29.98
CA LYS A 172 18.26 -13.08 30.51
C LYS A 172 19.29 -13.10 29.38
N LEU A 173 18.99 -13.83 28.31
CA LEU A 173 19.83 -13.91 27.12
C LEU A 173 19.52 -12.79 26.12
N ASN A 174 18.23 -12.52 25.86
CA ASN A 174 17.78 -11.49 24.93
C ASN A 174 17.70 -10.09 25.58
N ARG A 175 18.86 -9.59 26.04
CA ARG A 175 18.96 -8.29 26.72
C ARG A 175 18.53 -7.11 25.84
N HIS A 176 18.64 -7.26 24.52
CA HIS A 176 18.28 -6.22 23.55
C HIS A 176 16.81 -6.29 23.10
N GLY A 177 16.01 -7.20 23.66
CA GLY A 177 14.58 -7.35 23.40
C GLY A 177 14.25 -7.66 21.93
N LEU A 178 15.13 -8.38 21.24
CA LEU A 178 14.94 -8.78 19.84
C LEU A 178 13.73 -9.70 19.71
N SER A 179 12.96 -9.54 18.64
CA SER A 179 11.92 -10.54 18.30
C SER A 179 12.56 -11.79 17.71
N GLY A 180 11.88 -12.93 17.80
CA GLY A 180 12.34 -14.17 17.14
C GLY A 180 12.61 -13.99 15.65
N ARG A 181 11.82 -13.15 14.97
CA ARG A 181 12.02 -12.79 13.56
C ARG A 181 13.33 -12.03 13.31
N GLN A 182 13.71 -11.12 14.23
CA GLN A 182 14.97 -10.38 14.12
C GLN A 182 16.18 -11.28 14.35
N ILE A 183 16.10 -12.20 15.32
CA ILE A 183 17.14 -13.20 15.56
C ILE A 183 17.29 -14.10 14.33
N ALA A 184 16.19 -14.64 13.80
CA ALA A 184 16.20 -15.48 12.59
C ALA A 184 16.79 -14.75 11.38
N ALA A 185 16.47 -13.46 11.20
CA ALA A 185 17.02 -12.66 10.10
C ALA A 185 18.54 -12.52 10.21
N ARG A 186 19.08 -12.31 11.43
CA ARG A 186 20.52 -12.22 11.68
C ARG A 186 21.24 -13.53 11.39
N VAL A 187 20.66 -14.65 11.79
CA VAL A 187 21.23 -15.98 11.52
C VAL A 187 21.23 -16.26 10.02
N ARG A 188 20.16 -15.93 9.30
CA ARG A 188 20.13 -16.05 7.82
C ARG A 188 21.14 -15.15 7.12
N SER A 189 21.54 -14.03 7.72
CA SER A 189 22.64 -13.20 7.21
C SER A 189 24.04 -13.70 7.57
N GLY A 190 24.16 -14.90 8.15
CA GLY A 190 25.44 -15.55 8.44
C GLY A 190 25.95 -15.36 9.88
N MET A 191 25.20 -14.69 10.76
CA MET A 191 25.61 -14.58 12.17
C MET A 191 25.37 -15.91 12.90
N THR A 192 26.22 -16.22 13.87
CA THR A 192 25.91 -17.31 14.81
C THR A 192 24.73 -16.91 15.69
N ILE A 193 24.00 -17.90 16.23
CA ILE A 193 22.83 -17.62 17.10
C ILE A 193 23.25 -16.83 18.36
N ARG A 194 24.45 -17.08 18.88
CA ARG A 194 25.01 -16.36 20.03
C ARG A 194 25.26 -14.90 19.70
N GLU A 195 25.95 -14.62 18.61
CA GLU A 195 26.19 -13.25 18.13
C GLU A 195 24.86 -12.54 17.85
N ALA A 196 23.92 -13.22 17.19
CA ALA A 196 22.63 -12.67 16.82
C ALA A 196 21.84 -12.14 18.03
N VAL A 197 21.95 -12.79 19.20
CA VAL A 197 21.28 -12.34 20.43
C VAL A 197 22.10 -11.27 21.17
N SER A 198 23.43 -11.34 21.12
CA SER A 198 24.34 -10.41 21.80
C SER A 198 24.52 -9.07 21.07
N THR A 199 24.22 -8.98 19.77
CA THR A 199 24.32 -7.71 19.06
C THR A 199 23.15 -6.78 19.42
N PRO A 200 23.38 -5.49 19.74
CA PRO A 200 22.30 -4.55 20.01
C PRO A 200 21.38 -4.36 18.78
N LYS A 201 20.15 -3.91 19.02
CA LYS A 201 19.27 -3.47 17.92
C LYS A 201 19.91 -2.29 17.22
N ARG A 202 19.94 -2.30 15.88
CA ARG A 202 20.26 -1.08 15.13
C ARG A 202 19.19 -0.03 15.46
N PRO A 203 19.56 1.20 15.85
CA PRO A 203 18.59 2.27 16.05
C PRO A 203 17.76 2.44 14.77
N LYS A 204 16.46 2.63 14.94
CA LYS A 204 15.55 2.89 13.82
C LYS A 204 15.57 4.38 13.53
N GLY A 205 16.26 4.78 12.47
CA GLY A 205 16.24 6.16 11.98
C GLY A 205 17.61 6.62 11.52
N ILE A 206 17.59 7.50 10.52
CA ILE A 206 18.72 8.37 10.23
C ILE A 206 18.66 9.46 11.30
N SER A 207 19.65 9.50 12.20
CA SER A 207 19.80 10.65 13.10
C SER A 207 20.05 11.88 12.24
N VAL A 208 19.31 12.95 12.50
CA VAL A 208 19.35 14.16 11.68
C VAL A 208 19.91 15.29 12.53
N GLU A 209 21.03 15.85 12.08
CA GLU A 209 21.59 17.09 12.62
C GLU A 209 21.17 18.23 11.69
N VAL A 210 20.58 19.29 12.26
CA VAL A 210 20.08 20.43 11.50
C VAL A 210 20.51 21.71 12.20
N GLU A 211 21.08 22.65 11.46
CA GLU A 211 21.29 24.02 11.93
C GLU A 211 20.02 24.87 11.73
N VAL A 212 19.52 25.46 12.81
CA VAL A 212 18.34 26.35 12.78
C VAL A 212 18.66 27.63 13.52
N GLY A 213 18.77 28.75 12.79
CA GLY A 213 19.00 30.06 13.38
C GLY A 213 20.36 30.20 14.08
N GLY A 214 21.38 29.49 13.61
CA GLY A 214 22.74 29.48 14.19
C GLY A 214 22.93 28.48 15.34
N GLU A 215 21.90 27.71 15.71
CA GLU A 215 21.99 26.63 16.70
C GLU A 215 21.93 25.26 16.01
N GLN A 216 22.87 24.38 16.35
CA GLN A 216 22.81 22.98 15.92
C GLN A 216 21.83 22.19 16.79
N ARG A 217 20.88 21.51 16.14
CA ARG A 217 19.89 20.64 16.78
C ARG A 217 20.03 19.22 16.25
N THR A 218 20.14 18.26 17.16
CA THR A 218 20.17 16.83 16.82
C THR A 218 18.82 16.19 17.12
N PHE A 219 18.32 15.39 16.19
CA PHE A 219 17.07 14.64 16.31
C PHE A 219 17.32 13.14 16.15
N ASP A 220 16.59 12.32 16.90
CA ASP A 220 16.76 10.86 16.88
C ASP A 220 16.38 10.24 15.53
N ASN A 221 15.47 10.90 14.81
CA ASN A 221 15.03 10.47 13.48
C ASN A 221 14.43 11.63 12.68
N ALA A 222 14.39 11.48 11.36
CA ALA A 222 13.81 12.46 10.44
C ALA A 222 12.33 12.79 10.71
N ALA A 223 11.53 11.86 11.25
CA ALA A 223 10.12 12.13 11.56
C ALA A 223 9.95 13.05 12.77
N GLU A 224 10.83 12.93 13.75
CA GLU A 224 10.88 13.85 14.88
C GLU A 224 11.37 15.23 14.44
N ALA A 225 12.45 15.30 13.66
CA ALA A 225 12.95 16.54 13.08
C ALA A 225 11.84 17.26 12.31
N TYR A 226 11.15 16.56 11.42
CA TYR A 226 10.05 17.12 10.63
C TYR A 226 8.93 17.71 11.49
N ARG A 227 8.44 16.96 12.49
CA ARG A 227 7.37 17.46 13.36
C ARG A 227 7.78 18.74 14.10
N LYS A 228 9.00 18.78 14.64
CA LYS A 228 9.50 19.93 15.40
C LYS A 228 9.74 21.15 14.50
N LEU A 229 10.33 20.95 13.32
CA LEU A 229 10.65 22.02 12.36
C LEU A 229 9.42 22.51 11.56
N SER A 230 8.38 21.69 11.43
CA SER A 230 7.13 22.09 10.76
C SER A 230 6.25 22.98 11.63
N ALA A 231 6.56 23.10 12.93
CA ALA A 231 5.76 23.88 13.87
C ALA A 231 5.96 25.39 13.67
N ASP A 232 7.16 25.80 13.27
CA ASP A 232 7.59 27.18 13.10
C ASP A 232 7.83 27.58 11.63
N ARG A 233 7.95 26.61 10.71
CA ARG A 233 8.32 26.87 9.31
C ARG A 233 7.52 26.03 8.33
N THR A 234 7.39 26.54 7.11
CA THR A 234 6.83 25.78 5.99
C THR A 234 7.92 24.88 5.42
N LEU A 235 7.71 23.57 5.48
CA LEU A 235 8.65 22.57 4.99
C LEU A 235 8.13 21.88 3.72
N PRO A 236 9.02 21.32 2.88
CA PRO A 236 8.65 20.37 1.84
C PRO A 236 7.88 19.19 2.42
N ALA A 237 7.08 18.48 1.62
CA ALA A 237 6.38 17.28 2.10
C ALA A 237 7.35 16.25 2.71
N TYR A 238 6.96 15.59 3.81
CA TYR A 238 7.80 14.62 4.52
C TYR A 238 8.39 13.53 3.61
N SER A 239 7.60 13.02 2.65
CA SER A 239 8.10 12.05 1.67
C SER A 239 9.24 12.58 0.81
N ALA A 240 9.20 13.87 0.44
CA ALA A 240 10.28 14.50 -0.31
C ALA A 240 11.53 14.66 0.55
N VAL A 241 11.39 15.00 1.83
CA VAL A 241 12.52 15.08 2.77
C VAL A 241 13.23 13.73 2.88
N ILE A 242 12.48 12.63 3.04
CA ILE A 242 13.06 11.28 3.13
C ILE A 242 13.79 10.90 1.85
N GLN A 243 13.18 11.13 0.68
CA GLN A 243 13.84 10.87 -0.60
C GLN A 243 15.14 11.65 -0.76
N ARG A 244 15.20 12.90 -0.28
CA ARG A 244 16.40 13.75 -0.34
C ARG A 244 17.50 13.25 0.60
N LEU A 245 17.16 12.89 1.84
CA LEU A 245 18.11 12.28 2.78
C LEU A 245 18.67 10.95 2.25
N GLU A 246 17.83 10.12 1.65
CA GLU A 246 18.26 8.86 1.01
C GLU A 246 19.14 9.09 -0.22
N ALA A 247 18.93 10.20 -0.94
CA ALA A 247 19.79 10.63 -2.04
C ALA A 247 21.13 11.25 -1.57
N GLY A 248 21.33 11.41 -0.26
CA GLY A 248 22.54 11.96 0.34
C GLY A 248 22.58 13.48 0.41
N GLU A 249 21.46 14.19 0.21
CA GLU A 249 21.37 15.62 0.51
C GLU A 249 21.58 15.84 2.02
N THR A 250 22.16 16.98 2.41
CA THR A 250 22.29 17.34 3.82
C THR A 250 20.91 17.54 4.44
N ALA A 251 20.83 17.54 5.77
CA ALA A 251 19.53 17.76 6.40
C ALA A 251 19.00 19.17 6.07
N GLU A 252 19.83 20.20 6.09
CA GLU A 252 19.45 21.56 5.74
C GLU A 252 18.89 21.62 4.32
N GLU A 253 19.52 20.95 3.34
CA GLU A 253 19.03 20.86 1.96
C GLU A 253 17.71 20.08 1.86
N ALA A 254 17.65 18.93 2.52
CA ALA A 254 16.49 18.03 2.48
C ALA A 254 15.24 18.72 3.05
N PHE A 255 15.38 19.40 4.19
CA PHE A 255 14.34 20.16 4.86
C PHE A 255 14.05 21.52 4.20
N GLY A 256 14.82 21.93 3.18
CA GLY A 256 14.63 23.20 2.47
C GLY A 256 15.08 24.43 3.26
N LEU A 257 16.00 24.25 4.19
CA LEU A 257 16.65 25.31 4.97
C LEU A 257 17.89 25.87 4.29
N ALA A 258 18.52 25.08 3.41
CA ALA A 258 19.61 25.49 2.54
C ALA A 258 19.22 25.31 1.05
N PRO A 259 19.82 26.08 0.14
CA PRO A 259 19.66 25.87 -1.30
C PRO A 259 20.06 24.45 -1.69
N ARG A 260 19.27 23.82 -2.56
CA ARG A 260 19.54 22.43 -2.97
C ARG A 260 20.74 22.37 -3.91
N PRO A 261 21.51 21.26 -3.95
CA PRO A 261 22.70 21.14 -4.80
C PRO A 261 22.45 21.40 -6.29
N TRP A 262 21.25 21.07 -6.80
CA TRP A 262 20.91 21.30 -8.20
C TRP A 262 20.65 22.77 -8.53
N MET A 263 20.36 23.63 -7.54
CA MET A 263 20.19 25.07 -7.76
C MET A 263 21.49 25.72 -8.24
N ALA A 264 22.65 25.21 -7.78
CA ALA A 264 23.95 25.66 -8.27
C ALA A 264 24.11 25.45 -9.79
N LYS A 265 23.42 24.47 -10.40
CA LYS A 265 23.44 24.27 -11.86
C LYS A 265 22.71 25.37 -12.63
N HIS A 266 21.81 26.09 -11.96
CA HIS A 266 21.07 27.22 -12.53
C HIS A 266 21.53 28.55 -11.92
N GLY A 267 22.74 28.60 -11.34
CA GLY A 267 23.28 29.79 -10.69
C GLY A 267 23.23 31.03 -11.59
N ASP A 268 23.64 30.89 -12.85
CA ASP A 268 23.62 31.99 -13.83
C ASP A 268 22.19 32.54 -14.04
N VAL A 269 21.20 31.67 -14.11
CA VAL A 269 19.79 32.07 -14.29
C VAL A 269 19.21 32.69 -13.03
N LEU A 270 19.58 32.18 -11.86
CA LEU A 270 19.16 32.76 -10.59
C LEU A 270 19.80 34.15 -10.40
N ALA A 271 21.06 34.35 -10.80
CA ALA A 271 21.71 35.65 -10.78
C ALA A 271 21.01 36.68 -11.68
N LEU A 272 20.60 36.28 -12.90
CA LEU A 272 19.79 37.16 -13.77
C LEU A 272 18.50 37.64 -13.08
N VAL A 273 17.82 36.74 -12.36
CA VAL A 273 16.57 37.05 -11.68
C VAL A 273 16.80 37.92 -10.44
N GLU A 274 17.79 37.60 -9.62
CA GLU A 274 18.06 38.27 -8.34
C GLU A 274 18.81 39.60 -8.50
N GLU A 275 19.79 39.66 -9.40
CA GLU A 275 20.70 40.81 -9.55
C GLU A 275 20.32 41.72 -10.71
N GLU A 276 19.90 41.14 -11.84
CA GLU A 276 19.64 41.90 -13.08
C GLU A 276 18.16 42.23 -13.33
N GLY A 277 17.29 41.77 -12.42
CA GLY A 277 15.87 42.07 -12.39
C GLY A 277 15.03 41.32 -13.44
N TYR A 278 15.48 40.13 -13.86
CA TYR A 278 14.72 39.30 -14.79
C TYR A 278 13.48 38.68 -14.12
N GLN A 279 12.39 38.52 -14.86
CA GLN A 279 11.19 37.85 -14.39
C GLN A 279 11.24 36.34 -14.69
N LEU A 280 11.26 35.50 -13.65
CA LEU A 280 11.16 34.05 -13.79
C LEU A 280 9.71 33.60 -14.03
N LEU A 281 9.45 33.04 -15.20
CA LEU A 281 8.15 32.49 -15.60
C LEU A 281 8.14 30.96 -15.42
N GLY A 282 7.58 30.52 -14.30
CA GLY A 282 7.41 29.12 -13.92
C GLY A 282 8.29 28.67 -12.75
N GLU A 283 8.22 27.38 -12.40
CA GLU A 283 9.01 26.81 -11.31
C GLU A 283 10.24 26.07 -11.87
N LEU A 284 11.45 26.46 -11.42
CA LEU A 284 12.68 25.75 -11.75
C LEU A 284 12.72 24.39 -11.03
N LYS A 285 13.04 23.35 -11.79
CA LYS A 285 13.19 21.95 -11.35
C LYS A 285 14.61 21.44 -11.64
N PRO A 286 15.05 20.35 -11.01
CA PRO A 286 16.39 19.80 -11.23
C PRO A 286 16.74 19.50 -12.70
N TRP A 287 15.73 19.14 -13.50
CA TRP A 287 15.85 18.82 -14.93
C TRP A 287 15.38 19.96 -15.86
N SER A 288 15.15 21.16 -15.30
CA SER A 288 14.73 22.31 -16.10
C SER A 288 15.82 22.75 -17.06
N GLN A 289 15.40 23.23 -18.22
CA GLN A 289 16.26 23.87 -19.20
C GLN A 289 15.68 25.26 -19.42
N PRO A 290 16.06 26.23 -18.57
CA PRO A 290 15.55 27.58 -18.66
C PRO A 290 15.93 28.23 -19.99
N VAL A 291 15.07 29.10 -20.48
CA VAL A 291 15.26 29.88 -21.71
C VAL A 291 15.22 31.35 -21.35
N VAL A 292 16.33 32.05 -21.57
CA VAL A 292 16.46 33.49 -21.29
C VAL A 292 16.06 34.27 -22.53
N VAL A 293 15.19 35.26 -22.33
CA VAL A 293 14.72 36.20 -23.36
C VAL A 293 15.23 37.59 -22.97
N GLU A 294 16.41 37.94 -23.50
CA GLU A 294 17.16 39.15 -23.13
C GLU A 294 16.35 40.45 -23.27
N HIS A 295 15.60 40.61 -24.37
CA HIS A 295 14.91 41.87 -24.70
C HIS A 295 13.68 42.16 -23.82
N THR A 296 12.98 41.13 -23.34
CA THR A 296 11.87 41.28 -22.37
C THR A 296 12.33 41.14 -20.93
N LYS A 297 13.60 40.77 -20.70
CA LYS A 297 14.14 40.37 -19.39
C LYS A 297 13.31 39.27 -18.73
N GLU A 298 12.92 38.26 -19.50
CA GLU A 298 12.16 37.12 -18.99
C GLU A 298 13.00 35.84 -19.02
N VAL A 299 12.85 35.00 -18.00
CA VAL A 299 13.41 33.66 -17.98
C VAL A 299 12.28 32.66 -17.88
N PHE A 300 12.09 31.85 -18.92
CA PHE A 300 11.12 30.76 -18.89
C PHE A 300 11.74 29.53 -18.24
N ALA A 301 11.11 28.95 -17.22
CA ALA A 301 11.65 27.77 -16.51
C ALA A 301 11.81 26.53 -17.41
N SER A 302 11.18 26.51 -18.59
CA SER A 302 11.36 25.43 -19.57
C SER A 302 11.12 25.91 -21.01
N LYS A 303 11.76 25.22 -21.97
CA LYS A 303 11.48 25.37 -23.42
C LYS A 303 10.01 25.24 -23.78
N LYS A 304 9.26 24.41 -23.04
CA LYS A 304 7.82 24.23 -23.25
C LYS A 304 7.00 25.44 -22.79
N ALA A 305 7.40 26.06 -21.69
CA ALA A 305 6.78 27.31 -21.23
C ALA A 305 7.02 28.44 -22.23
N PHE A 306 8.27 28.59 -22.69
CA PHE A 306 8.65 29.53 -23.74
C PHE A 306 7.83 29.30 -25.03
N ALA A 307 7.83 28.07 -25.56
CA ALA A 307 7.12 27.76 -26.79
C ALA A 307 5.61 28.06 -26.68
N ARG A 308 4.99 27.75 -25.53
CA ARG A 308 3.57 28.04 -25.29
C ARG A 308 3.28 29.53 -25.27
N GLU A 309 4.13 30.35 -24.63
CA GLU A 309 3.93 31.79 -24.53
C GLU A 309 3.91 32.47 -25.90
N PHE A 310 4.85 32.08 -26.76
CA PHE A 310 4.96 32.62 -28.11
C PHE A 310 4.15 31.83 -29.15
N GLY A 311 3.30 30.87 -28.75
CA GLY A 311 2.51 30.08 -29.70
C GLY A 311 3.33 29.24 -30.68
N LEU A 312 4.58 28.91 -30.33
CA LEU A 312 5.52 28.12 -31.12
C LEU A 312 5.33 26.62 -30.88
N GLU A 313 5.69 25.81 -31.88
CA GLU A 313 5.72 24.36 -31.74
C GLU A 313 6.95 23.94 -30.92
N TYR A 314 6.71 23.23 -29.81
CA TYR A 314 7.74 22.86 -28.83
C TYR A 314 8.85 22.01 -29.43
N THR A 315 8.54 21.03 -30.29
CA THR A 315 9.56 20.13 -30.85
C THR A 315 10.51 20.89 -31.79
N GLU A 316 10.01 21.86 -32.54
CA GLU A 316 10.81 22.72 -33.40
C GLU A 316 11.72 23.63 -32.58
N VAL A 317 11.17 24.32 -31.57
CA VAL A 317 11.96 25.14 -30.64
C VAL A 317 13.06 24.33 -29.98
N ALA A 318 12.73 23.14 -29.45
CA ALA A 318 13.69 22.28 -28.78
C ALA A 318 14.81 21.82 -29.73
N ARG A 319 14.46 21.50 -30.98
CA ARG A 319 15.42 21.09 -32.03
C ARG A 319 16.35 22.24 -32.42
N LYS A 320 15.82 23.44 -32.66
CA LYS A 320 16.61 24.60 -33.08
C LYS A 320 17.53 25.10 -31.95
N LEU A 321 17.05 25.18 -30.71
CA LEU A 321 17.91 25.52 -29.56
C LEU A 321 19.03 24.48 -29.35
N LYS A 322 18.72 23.19 -29.55
CA LYS A 322 19.76 22.13 -29.48
C LYS A 322 20.79 22.25 -30.61
N ALA A 323 20.40 22.79 -31.76
CA ALA A 323 21.30 23.08 -32.88
C ALA A 323 22.10 24.39 -32.70
N GLY A 324 21.92 25.10 -31.58
CA GLY A 324 22.64 26.35 -31.28
C GLY A 324 21.98 27.62 -31.81
N ALA A 325 20.73 27.56 -32.28
CA ALA A 325 19.99 28.77 -32.65
C ALA A 325 19.80 29.68 -31.43
N SER A 326 19.94 30.99 -31.61
CA SER A 326 19.67 31.96 -30.55
C SER A 326 18.16 32.11 -30.33
N VAL A 327 17.77 32.45 -29.10
CA VAL A 327 16.36 32.75 -28.78
C VAL A 327 15.87 33.95 -29.59
N PHE A 328 16.74 34.92 -29.83
CA PHE A 328 16.47 36.08 -30.67
C PHE A 328 16.12 35.67 -32.11
N ASP A 329 16.91 34.80 -32.74
CA ASP A 329 16.64 34.32 -34.10
C ASP A 329 15.30 33.58 -34.20
N LEU A 330 14.98 32.77 -33.19
CA LEU A 330 13.70 32.05 -33.14
C LEU A 330 12.52 32.99 -33.12
N LEU A 331 12.57 34.04 -32.31
CA LEU A 331 11.51 35.03 -32.19
C LEU A 331 11.41 35.90 -33.45
N ARG A 332 12.54 36.22 -34.09
CA ARG A 332 12.56 36.96 -35.35
C ARG A 332 11.98 36.16 -36.51
N GLU A 333 12.36 34.88 -36.65
CA GLU A 333 11.83 33.98 -37.68
C GLU A 333 10.31 33.76 -37.56
N SER A 334 9.78 33.84 -36.34
CA SER A 334 8.35 33.68 -36.05
C SER A 334 7.57 35.01 -36.05
N GLY A 335 8.23 36.14 -36.28
CA GLY A 335 7.59 37.46 -36.35
C GLY A 335 7.16 38.05 -35.01
N HIS A 336 7.76 37.61 -33.91
CA HIS A 336 7.51 38.18 -32.58
C HIS A 336 8.38 39.39 -32.26
N ILE A 337 9.50 39.54 -32.98
CA ILE A 337 10.40 40.70 -32.89
C ILE A 337 10.88 41.09 -34.30
N ASP A 338 11.13 42.39 -34.48
CA ASP A 338 11.57 42.99 -35.76
C ASP A 338 13.09 42.91 -36.00
#